data_AF-S4P0H7-F1
#
_entry.id   AF-S4P0H7-F1
#
_cell.length_a   1.000
_cell.length_b   1.000
_cell.length_c   1.000
_cell.angle_alpha   90.00
_cell.angle_beta   90.00
_cell.angle_gamma   90.00
#
_symmetry.space_group_name_H-M   'P 1'
#
loop_
_entity.id
_entity.type
_entity.pdbx_description
1 polymer ?
#
loop_
_entity_poly.entity_id
_entity_poly.type
_entity_poly.pdbx_seq_one_letter_code
_entity_poly.pdbx_strand_id
1 'polypeptide(L)'
;MSFTIDGWTSIAGRSYYGVTIHYIDNEWKYRSVVLDFIPSRGRHTGEDIATIFHECLLEYGIIDKIQGITVDNATANTKFMYELGKQL
;
A
#
# COMPACT_ATOMS: atom_id res chain seq x y z
N MET A 1 10.84 4.49 -5.94
CA MET A 1 9.41 4.60 -6.24
C MET A 1 8.70 4.99 -4.97
N SER A 2 7.72 5.89 -5.05
CA SER A 2 6.86 6.19 -3.89
C SER A 2 5.54 5.46 -4.01
N PHE A 3 4.94 5.15 -2.87
CA PHE A 3 3.68 4.42 -2.80
C PHE A 3 2.69 5.21 -1.96
N THR A 4 1.43 5.20 -2.36
CA THR A 4 0.32 5.63 -1.51
C THR A 4 -0.58 4.45 -1.22
N ILE A 5 -1.02 4.34 0.03
CA ILE A 5 -2.02 3.36 0.44
C ILE A 5 -3.23 4.14 0.96
N ASP A 6 -4.39 3.85 0.39
CA ASP A 6 -5.67 4.42 0.82
C ASP A 6 -6.60 3.32 1.29
N GLY A 7 -7.19 3.50 2.46
CA GLY A 7 -8.12 2.57 3.07
C GLY A 7 -9.50 3.21 3.21
N TRP A 8 -10.53 2.59 2.67
CA TRP A 8 -11.89 3.12 2.79
C TRP A 8 -12.95 2.04 3.01
N THR A 9 -14.08 2.46 3.56
CA THR A 9 -15.28 1.62 3.68
C THR A 9 -16.32 2.09 2.67
N SER A 10 -16.73 1.19 1.78
CA SER A 10 -17.81 1.45 0.82
C SER A 10 -19.16 1.63 1.49
N ILE A 11 -20.13 2.19 0.75
CA ILE A 11 -21.52 2.34 1.20
C ILE A 11 -22.20 1.00 1.55
N ALA A 12 -21.69 -0.11 1.00
CA ALA A 12 -22.15 -1.46 1.31
C ALA A 12 -21.55 -2.04 2.60
N GLY A 13 -20.79 -1.24 3.37
CA GLY A 13 -20.12 -1.67 4.60
C GLY A 13 -18.92 -2.59 4.38
N ARG A 14 -18.45 -2.71 3.12
CA ARG A 14 -17.23 -3.47 2.78
C ARG A 14 -16.05 -2.54 2.71
N SER A 15 -14.93 -2.97 3.26
CA SER A 15 -13.74 -2.14 3.29
C SER A 15 -12.67 -2.63 2.34
N TYR A 16 -11.87 -1.71 1.86
CA TYR A 16 -10.89 -1.94 0.81
C TYR A 16 -9.59 -1.19 1.07
N TYR A 17 -8.55 -1.65 0.41
CA TYR A 17 -7.26 -1.00 0.33
C TYR A 17 -6.88 -0.81 -1.13
N GLY A 18 -6.46 0.40 -1.49
CA GLY A 18 -5.86 0.71 -2.77
C GLY A 18 -4.37 0.97 -2.59
N VAL A 19 -3.53 0.28 -3.36
CA VAL A 19 -2.09 0.54 -3.42
C VAL A 19 -1.80 1.21 -4.76
N THR A 20 -1.23 2.41 -4.72
CA THR A 20 -0.84 3.14 -5.94
C THR A 20 0.66 3.40 -5.90
N ILE A 21 1.33 3.12 -7.02
CA ILE A 21 2.75 3.41 -7.22
C ILE A 21 2.92 4.71 -8.02
N HIS A 22 3.91 5.50 -7.63
CA HIS A 22 4.25 6.76 -8.25
C HIS A 22 5.74 6.79 -8.61
N TYR A 23 6.05 7.17 -9.85
CA TYR A 23 7.41 7.26 -10.36
C TYR A 23 7.50 8.15 -11.61
N ILE A 24 8.73 8.53 -11.97
CA ILE A 24 9.03 9.14 -13.27
C ILE A 24 9.56 8.05 -14.19
N ASP A 25 9.00 7.91 -15.39
CA ASP A 25 9.44 6.92 -16.37
C ASP A 25 10.64 7.41 -17.22
N ASN A 26 11.07 6.57 -18.15
CA ASN A 26 12.22 6.86 -19.03
C ASN A 26 11.95 8.01 -20.02
N GLU A 27 10.69 8.39 -20.23
CA GLU A 27 10.30 9.55 -21.04
C GLU A 27 10.19 10.83 -20.19
N TRP A 28 10.66 10.79 -18.93
CA TRP A 28 10.53 11.88 -17.97
C TRP A 28 9.08 12.25 -17.66
N LYS A 29 8.16 11.30 -17.76
CA LYS A 29 6.73 11.50 -17.47
C LYS A 29 6.41 10.94 -16.10
N TYR A 30 5.64 11.72 -15.33
CA TYR A 30 5.06 11.25 -14.08
C TYR A 30 4.02 10.18 -14.35
N ARG A 31 4.14 9.06 -13.63
CA ARG A 31 3.21 7.94 -13.63
C ARG A 31 2.62 7.77 -12.25
N SER A 32 1.31 7.58 -12.21
CA SER A 32 0.55 7.17 -11.04
C SER A 32 -0.32 6.01 -11.48
N VAL A 33 -0.06 4.83 -10.92
CA VAL A 33 -0.67 3.58 -11.38
C VAL A 33 -1.19 2.80 -10.18
N VAL A 34 -2.45 2.39 -10.23
CA VAL A 34 -3.02 1.48 -9.23
C VAL A 34 -2.34 0.13 -9.42
N LEU A 35 -1.59 -0.28 -8.41
CA LEU A 35 -0.85 -1.55 -8.38
C LEU A 35 -1.77 -2.69 -7.94
N ASP A 36 -2.64 -2.41 -6.96
CA ASP A 36 -3.61 -3.39 -6.48
C ASP A 36 -4.82 -2.72 -5.80
N PHE A 37 -5.93 -3.45 -5.80
CA PHE A 37 -7.21 -3.10 -5.16
C PHE A 37 -7.76 -4.30 -4.39
N ILE A 38 -7.71 -4.21 -3.07
CA ILE A 38 -7.73 -5.40 -2.21
C ILE A 38 -8.88 -5.29 -1.21
N PRO A 39 -9.83 -6.25 -1.17
CA PRO A 39 -10.85 -6.27 -0.14
C PRO A 39 -10.22 -6.60 1.23
N SER A 40 -10.54 -5.79 2.23
CA SER A 40 -10.15 -6.05 3.63
C SER A 40 -10.80 -7.35 4.11
N ARG A 41 -10.01 -8.20 4.77
CA ARG A 41 -10.51 -9.42 5.43
C ARG A 41 -11.12 -9.16 6.81
N GLY A 42 -11.33 -7.90 7.17
CA GLY A 42 -12.21 -7.46 8.26
C GLY A 42 -11.50 -6.98 9.54
N ARG A 43 -10.18 -7.08 9.67
CA ARG A 43 -9.48 -6.67 10.90
C ARG A 43 -8.82 -5.31 10.84
N HIS A 44 -8.59 -4.73 9.65
CA HIS A 44 -7.99 -3.41 9.48
C HIS A 44 -6.75 -3.16 10.34
N THR A 45 -5.99 -4.21 10.66
CA THR A 45 -4.81 -4.08 11.50
C THR A 45 -3.66 -3.60 10.65
N GLY A 46 -2.71 -2.89 11.27
CA GLY A 46 -1.45 -2.57 10.60
C GLY A 46 -0.72 -3.81 10.07
N GLU A 47 -0.85 -4.96 10.74
CA GLU A 47 -0.27 -6.25 10.32
C GLU A 47 -0.86 -6.73 8.98
N ASP A 48 -2.18 -6.65 8.82
CA ASP A 48 -2.86 -7.05 7.59
C ASP A 48 -2.43 -6.15 6.44
N ILE A 49 -2.39 -4.83 6.67
CA ILE A 49 -1.95 -3.86 5.66
C ILE A 49 -0.50 -4.11 5.26
N ALA A 50 0.38 -4.41 6.23
CA ALA A 50 1.80 -4.68 5.98
C ALA A 50 1.99 -5.90 5.11
N THR A 51 1.31 -6.99 5.48
CA THR A 51 1.35 -8.26 4.74
C THR A 51 0.84 -8.08 3.31
N ILE A 52 -0.31 -7.43 3.15
CA ILE A 52 -0.91 -7.15 1.86
C ILE A 52 0.02 -6.31 0.97
N PHE A 53 0.58 -5.22 1.52
CA PHE A 53 1.48 -4.36 0.77
C PHE A 53 2.76 -5.10 0.37
N HIS A 54 3.34 -5.87 1.29
CA HIS A 54 4.53 -6.67 1.04
C HIS A 54 4.30 -7.75 -0.04
N GLU A 55 3.20 -8.50 0.04
CA GLU A 55 2.81 -9.49 -0.98
C GLU A 55 2.65 -8.85 -2.37
N CYS A 56 1.98 -7.69 -2.44
CA CYS A 56 1.83 -6.93 -3.66
C CYS A 56 3.20 -6.56 -4.26
N LEU A 57 4.12 -6.00 -3.46
CA LEU A 57 5.45 -5.64 -3.97
C LEU A 57 6.31 -6.83 -4.39
N LEU A 58 6.17 -7.97 -3.70
CA LEU A 58 6.84 -9.22 -4.08
C LEU A 58 6.33 -9.75 -5.42
N GLU A 59 5.01 -9.74 -5.64
CA GLU A 59 4.40 -10.20 -6.90
C GLU A 59 4.94 -9.42 -8.11
N TYR A 60 5.10 -8.10 -7.96
CA TYR A 60 5.65 -7.25 -9.02
C TYR A 60 7.19 -7.19 -9.03
N GLY A 61 7.89 -7.83 -8.09
CA GLY A 61 9.35 -7.84 -8.04
C GLY A 61 9.98 -6.47 -7.79
N ILE A 62 9.29 -5.60 -7.03
CA ILE A 62 9.68 -4.19 -6.80
C ILE A 62 9.87 -3.85 -5.32
N ILE A 63 9.98 -4.84 -4.45
CA ILE A 63 10.17 -4.67 -3.01
C ILE A 63 11.41 -3.83 -2.67
N ASP A 64 12.48 -3.95 -3.45
CA ASP A 64 13.74 -3.21 -3.29
C ASP A 64 13.67 -1.77 -3.84
N LYS A 65 12.53 -1.35 -4.40
CA LYS A 65 12.36 -0.03 -5.04
C LYS A 65 11.64 0.99 -4.15
N ILE A 66 11.33 0.66 -2.91
CA ILE A 66 10.66 1.56 -1.96
C ILE A 66 11.59 2.73 -1.62
N GLN A 67 11.12 3.94 -1.91
CA GLN A 67 11.79 5.19 -1.51
C GLN A 67 10.95 6.03 -0.54
N GLY A 68 9.63 5.82 -0.54
CA GLY A 68 8.72 6.50 0.36
C GLY A 68 7.34 5.88 0.31
N ILE A 69 6.65 5.89 1.45
CA ILE A 69 5.28 5.42 1.58
C ILE A 69 4.48 6.55 2.22
N THR A 70 3.33 6.86 1.62
CA THR A 70 2.37 7.84 2.13
C THR A 70 1.07 7.12 2.43
N VAL A 71 0.54 7.38 3.61
CA VAL A 71 -0.67 6.76 4.15
C VAL A 71 -1.52 7.87 4.76
N ASP A 72 -2.82 7.63 4.90
CA ASP A 72 -3.71 8.58 5.57
C ASP A 72 -3.41 8.67 7.09
N ASN A 73 -4.10 9.54 7.82
CA ASN A 73 -3.83 9.74 9.24
C ASN A 73 -4.65 8.78 10.13
N ALA A 74 -4.53 7.48 9.88
CA ALA A 74 -5.18 6.43 10.67
C ALA A 74 -4.19 5.78 11.65
N THR A 75 -4.63 5.47 12.86
CA THR A 75 -3.79 4.87 13.91
C THR A 75 -3.21 3.51 13.49
N ALA A 76 -3.92 2.77 12.65
CA ALA A 76 -3.47 1.51 12.07
C ALA A 76 -2.20 1.67 11.22
N ASN A 77 -1.96 2.86 10.64
CA ASN A 77 -0.85 3.10 9.74
C ASN A 77 0.50 3.15 10.45
N THR A 78 0.53 3.62 11.70
CA THR A 78 1.73 3.52 12.54
C THR A 78 2.13 2.07 12.76
N LYS A 79 1.15 1.20 13.06
CA LYS A 79 1.40 -0.24 13.22
C LYS A 79 1.81 -0.87 11.89
N PHE A 80 1.19 -0.48 10.78
CA PHE A 80 1.57 -0.91 9.44
C PHE A 80 3.05 -0.63 9.13
N MET A 81 3.50 0.61 9.32
CA MET A 81 4.90 0.97 9.06
C MET A 81 5.87 0.15 9.94
N TYR A 82 5.51 -0.08 11.20
CA TYR A 82 6.31 -0.90 12.12
C TYR A 82 6.40 -2.37 11.68
N GLU A 83 5.26 -2.97 11.30
CA GLU A 83 5.23 -4.38 10.88
C GLU A 83 5.88 -4.59 9.52
N LEU A 84 5.69 -3.66 8.57
CA LEU A 84 6.36 -3.70 7.28
C LEU A 84 7.88 -3.65 7.45
N GLY A 85 8.39 -2.82 8.36
CA GLY A 85 9.82 -2.73 8.65
C GLY A 85 10.45 -4.02 9.21
N LYS A 86 9.66 -5.00 9.65
CA LYS A 86 10.15 -6.33 10.04
C LYS A 86 10.19 -7.33 8.87
N GLN A 87 9.47 -7.03 7.79
CA GLN A 87 9.30 -7.89 6.62
C GLN A 87 10.26 -7.51 5.48
N LEU A 88 10.71 -6.25 5.45
CA LEU A 88 11.77 -5.73 4.58
C LEU A 88 13.16 -6.11 5.10
#